data_AF-A0A661HAM0-F1
#
_entry.id   AF-A0A661HAM0-F1
#
_cell.length_a   1.000
_cell.length_b   1.000
_cell.length_c   1.000
_cell.angle_alpha   90.00
_cell.angle_beta   90.00
_cell.angle_gamma   90.00
#
_symmetry.space_group_name_H-M   'P 1'
#
loop_
_entity.id
_entity.type
_entity.pdbx_description
1 polymer ?
#
loop_
_entity_poly.entity_id
_entity_poly.type
_entity_poly.pdbx_seq_one_letter_code
_entity_poly.pdbx_strand_id
1 'polypeptide(L)'
;MSMKATSVRLDDETLERVGRMAEAMDRPRAWLMAHAIKTFIEQEEWFIQEVKQGIDAADKGRLMEHADVKAKWESKRATAVD
;
A
#
# COMPACT_ATOMS: atom_id res chain seq x y z
N MET A 1 2.14 21.79 9.65
CA MET A 1 3.44 21.39 10.27
C MET A 1 4.57 21.93 9.41
N SER A 2 5.72 22.27 10.01
CA SER A 2 6.91 22.70 9.27
C SER A 2 7.61 21.49 8.63
N MET A 3 8.05 21.61 7.37
CA MET A 3 8.80 20.57 6.68
C MET A 3 10.25 20.56 7.17
N LYS A 4 10.81 19.37 7.43
CA LYS A 4 12.22 19.20 7.79
C LYS A 4 12.97 18.58 6.61
N ALA A 5 14.16 19.10 6.32
CA ALA A 5 15.03 18.52 5.31
C ALA A 5 15.77 17.30 5.88
N THR A 6 15.78 16.21 5.12
CA THR A 6 16.48 14.96 5.45
C THR A 6 17.29 14.52 4.24
N SER A 7 18.52 14.08 4.44
CA SER A 7 19.34 13.48 3.38
C SER A 7 19.05 11.98 3.27
N VAL A 8 18.96 11.48 2.05
CA VAL A 8 18.78 10.06 1.74
C VAL A 8 19.88 9.66 0.78
N ARG A 9 20.43 8.45 0.96
CA ARG A 9 21.41 7.87 0.03
C ARG A 9 20.65 7.00 -0.97
N LEU A 10 20.86 7.28 -2.25
CA LEU A 10 20.34 6.52 -3.37
C LEU A 10 21.53 6.17 -4.27
N ASP A 11 21.53 4.98 -4.84
CA ASP A 11 22.44 4.65 -5.93
C ASP A 11 22.11 5.49 -7.18
N ASP A 12 23.09 5.58 -8.09
CA ASP A 12 22.99 6.42 -9.28
C ASP A 12 21.82 6.00 -10.18
N GLU A 13 21.60 4.69 -10.35
CA GLU A 13 20.50 4.15 -11.15
C GLU A 13 19.14 4.60 -10.61
N THR A 14 18.93 4.48 -9.30
CA THR A 14 17.71 4.91 -8.63
C THR A 14 17.51 6.42 -8.77
N LEU A 15 18.57 7.22 -8.58
CA LEU A 15 18.48 8.68 -8.71
C LEU A 15 18.12 9.12 -10.14
N GLU A 16 18.65 8.45 -11.16
CA GLU A 16 18.30 8.67 -12.57
C GLU A 16 16.83 8.33 -12.85
N ARG A 17 16.35 7.19 -12.34
CA ARG A 17 14.95 6.77 -12.49
C ARG A 17 13.99 7.76 -11.84
N VAL A 18 14.31 8.23 -10.63
CA VAL A 18 13.54 9.29 -9.94
C VAL A 18 13.53 10.57 -10.76
N GLY A 19 14.67 10.95 -11.35
CA GLY A 19 14.77 12.12 -12.23
C GLY A 19 13.82 12.05 -13.42
N ARG A 20 13.90 10.97 -14.20
CA ARG A 20 13.04 10.76 -15.39
C ARG A 20 11.54 10.74 -15.03
N MET A 21 11.19 10.11 -13.91
CA MET A 21 9.80 10.05 -13.47
C MET A 21 9.29 11.42 -13.02
N ALA A 22 10.10 12.18 -12.28
CA ALA A 22 9.74 13.52 -11.84
C ALA A 22 9.51 14.47 -13.03
N GLU A 23 10.37 14.39 -14.06
CA GLU A 23 10.21 15.14 -15.31
C GLU A 23 8.92 14.77 -16.06
N ALA A 24 8.65 13.47 -16.23
CA ALA A 24 7.42 13.00 -16.89
C ALA A 24 6.14 13.43 -16.14
N MET A 25 6.23 13.66 -14.83
CA MET A 25 5.12 14.13 -13.99
C MET A 25 5.03 15.66 -13.88
N ASP A 26 5.97 16.41 -14.47
CA ASP A 26 6.14 17.85 -14.29
C ASP A 26 6.22 18.25 -12.81
N ARG A 27 7.05 17.53 -12.05
CA ARG A 27 7.26 17.74 -10.60
C ARG A 27 8.74 17.82 -10.23
N PRO A 28 9.10 18.55 -9.16
CA PRO A 28 10.46 18.50 -8.63
C PRO A 28 10.81 17.11 -8.08
N ARG A 29 12.07 16.66 -8.28
CA ARG A 29 12.58 15.41 -7.69
C ARG A 29 12.34 15.29 -6.19
N ALA A 30 12.58 16.39 -5.46
CA ALA A 30 12.36 16.44 -4.00
C ALA A 30 10.89 16.21 -3.63
N TRP A 31 9.95 16.71 -4.44
CA TRP A 31 8.54 16.46 -4.24
C TRP A 31 8.21 14.98 -4.46
N LEU A 32 8.70 14.38 -5.55
CA LEU A 32 8.46 12.97 -5.84
C LEU A 32 9.03 12.05 -4.74
N MET A 33 10.24 12.34 -4.25
CA MET A 33 10.85 11.57 -3.15
C MET A 33 10.02 11.69 -1.86
N ALA A 34 9.62 12.90 -1.49
CA ALA A 34 8.79 13.11 -0.30
C ALA A 34 7.42 12.43 -0.44
N HIS A 35 6.81 12.51 -1.63
CA HIS A 35 5.55 11.86 -1.94
C HIS A 35 5.67 10.34 -1.85
N ALA A 36 6.69 9.74 -2.47
CA ALA A 36 6.92 8.31 -2.44
C ALA A 36 7.12 7.78 -1.01
N ILE A 37 7.93 8.47 -0.20
CA ILE A 37 8.15 8.09 1.22
C ILE A 37 6.84 8.17 2.00
N LYS A 38 6.06 9.24 1.82
CA LYS A 38 4.77 9.41 2.50
C LYS A 38 3.80 8.28 2.14
N THR A 39 3.60 8.04 0.85
CA THR A 39 2.70 7.00 0.36
C THR A 39 3.12 5.61 0.84
N PHE A 40 4.43 5.32 0.84
CA PHE A 40 4.97 4.07 1.36
C PHE A 40 4.64 3.89 2.85
N ILE A 41 4.91 4.91 3.68
CA ILE A 41 4.63 4.83 5.12
C ILE A 41 3.13 4.64 5.37
N GLU A 42 2.27 5.40 4.70
CA GLU A 42 0.81 5.28 4.86
C GLU A 42 0.33 3.85 4.51
N GLN A 43 0.86 3.26 3.44
CA GLN A 43 0.53 1.90 3.04
C GLN A 43 1.05 0.84 4.02
N GLU A 44 2.30 0.95 4.45
CA GLU A 44 2.90 0.00 5.40
C GLU A 44 2.24 0.07 6.77
N GLU A 45 1.91 1.28 7.26
CA GLU A 45 1.20 1.45 8.52
C GLU A 45 -0.17 0.78 8.48
N TRP A 46 -0.95 1.01 7.42
CA TRP A 46 -2.22 0.33 7.22
C TRP A 46 -2.04 -1.19 7.18
N PHE A 47 -1.09 -1.69 6.38
CA PHE A 47 -0.86 -3.12 6.22
C PHE A 47 -0.49 -3.79 7.55
N ILE A 48 0.41 -3.19 8.32
CA ILE A 48 0.81 -3.70 9.65
C ILE A 48 -0.40 -3.76 10.58
N GLN A 49 -1.28 -2.76 10.55
CA GLN A 49 -2.49 -2.77 11.38
C GLN A 49 -3.48 -3.86 10.95
N GLU A 50 -3.71 -4.04 9.65
CA GLU A 50 -4.61 -5.08 9.14
C GLU A 50 -4.09 -6.49 9.43
N VAL A 51 -2.78 -6.72 9.27
CA VAL A 51 -2.16 -8.00 9.63
C VAL A 51 -2.34 -8.30 11.11
N LYS A 52 -2.09 -7.32 11.98
CA LYS A 52 -2.29 -7.49 13.44
C LYS A 52 -3.75 -7.82 13.77
N GLN A 53 -4.70 -7.12 13.14
CA GLN A 53 -6.13 -7.39 13.32
C GLN A 53 -6.51 -8.79 12.83
N GLY A 54 -5.96 -9.23 11.70
CA GLY A 54 -6.19 -10.57 11.15
C GLY A 54 -5.66 -11.68 12.06
N ILE A 55 -4.46 -11.50 12.63
CA ILE A 55 -3.88 -12.43 13.60
C ILE A 55 -4.76 -12.50 14.86
N ASP A 56 -5.14 -11.35 15.44
CA ASP A 56 -6.03 -11.33 16.62
C ASP A 56 -7.40 -11.96 16.34
N ALA A 57 -7.96 -11.78 15.14
CA ALA A 57 -9.19 -12.45 14.73
C ALA A 57 -9.02 -13.97 14.65
N ALA A 58 -7.91 -14.44 14.07
CA ALA A 58 -7.59 -15.86 13.96
C ALA A 58 -7.39 -16.50 15.35
N ASP A 59 -6.64 -15.85 16.24
CA ASP A 59 -6.39 -16.32 17.60
C ASP A 59 -7.69 -16.41 18.42
N LYS A 60 -8.65 -15.52 18.14
CA LYS A 60 -10.01 -15.54 18.72
C LYS A 60 -10.96 -16.52 18.02
N GLY A 61 -10.49 -17.31 17.05
CA GLY A 61 -11.31 -18.26 16.30
C GLY A 61 -12.32 -17.62 15.34
N ARG A 62 -12.19 -16.32 15.02
CA ARG A 62 -13.05 -15.60 14.06
C ARG A 62 -12.61 -15.88 12.63
N LEU A 63 -12.50 -17.16 12.29
CA LEU A 63 -12.17 -17.66 10.96
C LEU A 63 -13.44 -18.12 10.25
N MET A 64 -13.31 -18.33 8.94
CA MET A 64 -14.39 -18.86 8.10
C MET A 64 -13.85 -20.05 7.32
N GLU A 65 -14.64 -21.11 7.24
CA GLU A 65 -14.27 -22.28 6.45
C GLU A 65 -14.15 -21.89 4.97
N HIS A 66 -13.19 -22.51 4.29
CA HIS A 66 -12.92 -22.18 2.89
C HIS A 66 -14.13 -22.41 1.98
N ALA A 67 -14.95 -23.43 2.30
CA ALA A 67 -16.18 -23.74 1.58
C ALA A 67 -17.21 -22.60 1.67
N ASP A 68 -17.36 -21.98 2.83
CA ASP A 68 -18.30 -20.86 3.04
C ASP A 68 -17.85 -19.61 2.28
N VAL A 69 -16.54 -19.36 2.24
CA VAL A 69 -15.96 -18.29 1.42
C VAL A 69 -16.30 -18.51 -0.05
N LYS A 70 -16.09 -19.73 -0.58
CA LYS A 70 -16.40 -20.07 -1.97
C LYS A 70 -17.88 -19.86 -2.29
N ALA A 71 -18.78 -20.39 -1.46
CA ALA A 71 -20.22 -20.26 -1.66
C ALA A 71 -20.66 -18.79 -1.68
N LYS A 72 -20.10 -17.95 -0.79
CA LYS A 72 -20.36 -16.51 -0.77
C LYS A 72 -19.95 -15.80 -2.05
N TRP A 73 -18.79 -16.15 -2.63
CA TRP A 73 -18.32 -15.57 -3.88
C TRP A 73 -19.14 -16.04 -5.09
N GLU A 74 -19.57 -17.30 -5.14
CA GLU A 74 -20.45 -17.82 -6.19
C GLU A 74 -21.82 -17.14 -6.16
N SER A 75 -22.40 -16.95 -4.98
CA SER A 75 -23.65 -16.20 -4.80
C SER A 75 -23.51 -14.75 -5.28
N LYS A 76 -22.45 -14.03 -4.88
CA LYS A 76 -22.19 -12.66 -5.36
C LYS A 76 -22.08 -12.55 -6.88
N ARG A 77 -21.44 -13.54 -7.52
CA ARG A 77 -21.32 -13.58 -8.98
C ARG A 77 -22.66 -13.79 -9.66
N ALA A 78 -23.51 -14.67 -9.12
CA ALA A 78 -24.84 -14.91 -9.68
C ALA A 78 -25.71 -13.65 -9.62
N THR A 79 -25.67 -12.90 -8.51
CA THR A 79 -26.47 -11.67 -8.35
C THR A 79 -25.95 -10.48 -9.17
N ALA A 80 -24.69 -10.51 -9.63
CA ALA A 80 -24.12 -9.45 -10.48
C ALA A 80 -24.37 -9.67 -11.98
N VAL A 81 -24.96 -10.80 -12.35
CA VAL A 81 -25.22 -11.22 -13.74
C VAL A 81 -26.72 -11.19 -14.08
N ASP A 82 -27.58 -10.86 -13.10
CA ASP A 82 -28.97 -10.41 -13.31
C ASP A 82 -29.04 -8.88 -13.33
#